data_AF-A0A377GVB0-F1
#
_entry.id   AF-A0A377GVB0-F1
#
_cell.length_a   1.000
_cell.length_b   1.000
_cell.length_c   1.000
_cell.angle_alpha   90.00
_cell.angle_beta   90.00
_cell.angle_gamma   90.00
#
_symmetry.space_group_name_H-M   'P 1'
#
loop_
_entity.id
_entity.type
_entity.pdbx_description
1 polymer ?
#
loop_
_entity_poly.entity_id
_entity_poly.type
_entity_poly.pdbx_seq_one_letter_code
_entity_poly.pdbx_strand_id
1 'polypeptide(L)'
;MKKLIFMMMICLNVSILAEIKVKIHEPIRFKNINTKAYGEVVVGQGAIEVYSTAIEEDLGKKIKIRFPEQGLMTNQKRWLKVEKYKMAKADEEFVIDREKRIVNFYAFIRRRELNKTDLDGARVEGEYLGYTPVLIEQYGKPLNPVPDRPVTLPAFPDQEDKPTPLPVEGGE
;
A
#
# COMPACT_ATOMS: atom_id res chain seq x y z
N MET A 1 45.22 -25.68 -9.05
CA MET A 1 44.62 -25.46 -7.72
C MET A 1 44.18 -24.00 -7.50
N LYS A 2 45.05 -22.98 -7.64
CA LYS A 2 44.68 -21.55 -7.45
C LYS A 2 43.51 -21.05 -8.32
N LYS A 3 43.40 -21.47 -9.59
CA LYS A 3 42.30 -21.06 -10.49
C LYS A 3 40.92 -21.64 -10.10
N LEU A 4 40.90 -22.81 -9.45
CA LEU A 4 39.65 -23.45 -9.00
C LEU A 4 39.06 -22.75 -7.78
N ILE A 5 39.94 -22.31 -6.87
CA ILE A 5 39.56 -21.53 -5.67
C ILE A 5 38.97 -20.17 -6.07
N PHE A 6 39.55 -19.52 -7.08
CA PHE A 6 39.04 -18.24 -7.60
C PHE A 6 37.65 -18.38 -8.24
N MET A 7 37.43 -19.46 -9.00
CA MET A 7 36.12 -19.77 -9.58
C MET A 7 35.06 -20.08 -8.51
N MET A 8 35.44 -20.73 -7.42
CA MET A 8 34.54 -21.02 -6.30
C MET A 8 34.14 -19.75 -5.51
N MET A 9 35.02 -18.75 -5.39
CA MET A 9 34.70 -17.46 -4.77
C MET A 9 33.71 -16.62 -5.58
N ILE A 10 33.74 -16.71 -6.92
CA ILE A 10 32.80 -15.97 -7.77
C ILE A 10 31.37 -16.52 -7.66
N CYS A 11 31.21 -17.84 -7.52
CA CYS A 11 29.90 -18.49 -7.39
C CYS A 11 29.20 -18.24 -6.04
N LEU A 12 29.91 -17.76 -5.02
CA LEU A 12 29.35 -17.48 -3.69
C LEU A 12 28.69 -16.09 -3.58
N ASN A 13 28.83 -15.23 -4.60
CA ASN A 13 28.14 -13.94 -4.66
C ASN A 13 26.72 -14.12 -5.16
N VAL A 14 25.89 -14.83 -4.40
CA VAL A 14 24.44 -14.84 -4.64
C VAL A 14 23.92 -13.53 -4.07
N SER A 15 23.61 -12.57 -4.94
CA SER A 15 23.04 -11.28 -4.54
C SER A 15 21.73 -11.54 -3.80
N ILE A 16 21.71 -11.30 -2.49
CA ILE A 16 20.47 -11.25 -1.72
C ILE A 16 19.81 -9.93 -2.12
N LEU A 17 18.78 -10.02 -2.95
CA LEU A 17 17.97 -8.85 -3.26
C LEU A 17 17.23 -8.44 -1.98
N ALA A 18 17.44 -7.20 -1.52
CA ALA A 18 16.64 -6.63 -0.44
C ALA A 18 15.17 -6.63 -0.83
N GLU A 19 14.34 -7.27 -0.01
CA GLU A 19 12.91 -7.43 -0.25
C GLU A 19 12.14 -6.97 0.98
N ILE A 20 11.21 -6.03 0.77
CA ILE A 20 10.31 -5.57 1.83
C ILE A 20 9.02 -6.38 1.71
N LYS A 21 8.74 -7.16 2.75
CA LYS A 21 7.58 -8.05 2.80
C LYS A 21 6.53 -7.47 3.73
N VAL A 22 5.28 -7.65 3.35
CA VAL A 22 4.13 -7.28 4.18
C VAL A 22 3.29 -8.51 4.46
N LYS A 23 2.98 -8.71 5.74
CA LYS A 23 2.16 -9.82 6.22
C LYS A 23 1.02 -9.28 7.07
N ILE A 24 -0.07 -10.03 7.13
CA ILE A 24 -1.16 -9.76 8.08
C ILE A 24 -0.67 -10.23 9.45
N HIS A 25 -0.50 -9.29 10.38
CA HIS A 25 -0.18 -9.58 11.77
C HIS A 25 -1.46 -9.96 12.53
N GLU A 26 -2.50 -9.14 12.38
CA GLU A 26 -3.83 -9.40 12.93
C GLU A 26 -4.89 -9.18 11.87
N PRO A 27 -5.79 -10.15 11.63
CA PRO A 27 -6.92 -9.96 10.73
C PRO A 27 -7.88 -8.90 11.28
N ILE A 28 -8.66 -8.27 10.40
CA ILE A 28 -9.63 -7.26 10.83
C ILE A 28 -10.69 -7.89 11.72
N ARG A 29 -10.86 -7.32 12.91
CA ARG A 29 -11.92 -7.67 13.85
C ARG A 29 -12.81 -6.46 14.09
N PHE A 30 -14.11 -6.64 13.91
CA PHE A 30 -15.12 -5.61 14.18
C PHE A 30 -15.53 -5.69 15.65
N LYS A 31 -15.33 -4.59 16.38
CA LYS A 31 -15.76 -4.46 17.78
C LYS A 31 -17.13 -3.78 17.82
N ASN A 32 -17.96 -4.12 18.81
CA ASN A 32 -19.24 -3.45 19.08
C ASN A 32 -20.27 -3.49 17.93
N ILE A 33 -20.40 -4.63 17.26
CA ILE A 33 -21.47 -4.83 16.25
C ILE A 33 -22.85 -4.81 16.94
N ASN A 34 -22.98 -5.42 18.12
CA ASN A 34 -24.24 -5.67 18.81
C ASN A 34 -24.60 -4.66 19.92
N THR A 35 -23.69 -3.76 20.28
CA THR A 35 -23.97 -2.73 21.29
C THR A 35 -24.81 -1.62 20.65
N LYS A 36 -26.05 -1.44 21.13
CA LYS A 36 -26.96 -0.33 20.76
C LYS A 36 -26.38 1.08 20.99
N ALA A 37 -25.16 1.19 21.51
CA ALA A 37 -24.69 2.36 22.23
C ALA A 37 -23.87 3.38 21.43
N TYR A 38 -23.29 3.08 20.26
CA TYR A 38 -22.47 4.11 19.59
C TYR A 38 -22.53 4.04 18.05
N GLY A 39 -23.03 5.13 17.44
CA GLY A 39 -22.79 5.53 16.05
C GLY A 39 -23.49 4.77 14.92
N GLU A 40 -23.68 5.44 13.78
CA GLU A 40 -24.12 4.80 12.51
C GLU A 40 -23.02 3.97 11.84
N VAL A 41 -21.80 4.00 12.39
CA VAL A 41 -20.59 3.43 11.79
C VAL A 41 -19.99 2.36 12.70
N VAL A 42 -19.67 1.21 12.13
CA VAL A 42 -18.97 0.10 12.77
C VAL A 42 -17.52 0.13 12.29
N VAL A 43 -16.59 0.01 13.24
CA VAL A 43 -15.14 0.08 12.98
C VAL A 43 -14.52 -1.29 13.23
N GLY A 44 -13.84 -1.81 12.21
CA GLY A 44 -12.96 -2.96 12.29
C GLY A 44 -11.52 -2.51 12.45
N GLN A 45 -10.76 -3.18 13.29
CA GLN A 45 -9.32 -2.95 13.47
C GLN A 45 -8.55 -4.19 13.05
N GLY A 46 -7.50 -4.00 12.25
CA GLY A 46 -6.50 -5.03 11.94
C GLY A 46 -5.10 -4.45 12.03
N ALA A 47 -4.09 -5.32 11.92
CA ALA A 47 -2.69 -4.94 11.93
C ALA A 47 -1.91 -5.65 10.81
N ILE A 48 -1.04 -4.90 10.14
CA ILE A 48 -0.09 -5.42 9.17
C ILE A 48 1.32 -5.32 9.72
N GLU A 49 2.15 -6.31 9.45
CA GLU A 49 3.57 -6.32 9.74
C GLU A 49 4.32 -6.02 8.44
N VAL A 50 5.07 -4.93 8.43
CA VAL A 50 6.03 -4.59 7.39
C VAL A 50 7.40 -4.99 7.89
N TYR A 51 8.09 -5.87 7.17
CA TYR A 51 9.44 -6.28 7.53
C TYR A 51 10.40 -6.32 6.35
N SER A 52 11.65 -5.93 6.59
CA SER A 52 12.73 -5.97 5.62
C SER A 52 13.56 -7.25 5.80
N THR A 53 13.98 -7.86 4.69
CA THR A 53 14.93 -8.99 4.71
C THR A 53 16.40 -8.54 4.75
N ALA A 54 16.67 -7.26 4.47
CA ALA A 54 18.02 -6.69 4.39
C ALA A 54 18.00 -5.23 4.90
N ILE A 55 17.95 -5.06 6.23
CA ILE A 55 17.77 -3.76 6.87
C ILE A 55 18.88 -2.76 6.52
N GLU A 56 20.11 -3.22 6.32
CA GLU A 56 21.25 -2.37 5.96
C GLU A 56 21.04 -1.65 4.62
N GLU A 57 20.39 -2.31 3.66
CA GLU A 57 20.09 -1.74 2.35
C GLU A 57 18.77 -0.96 2.31
N ASP A 58 17.80 -1.34 3.15
CA ASP A 58 16.47 -0.72 3.20
C ASP A 58 16.37 0.48 4.14
N LEU A 59 17.37 0.67 5.02
CA LEU A 59 17.43 1.78 5.95
C LEU A 59 17.33 3.14 5.24
N GLY A 60 16.44 4.00 5.73
CA GLY A 60 16.22 5.32 5.15
C GLY A 60 15.32 5.35 3.91
N LYS A 61 14.86 4.20 3.40
CA LYS A 61 13.83 4.16 2.35
C LYS A 61 12.48 4.58 2.94
N LYS A 62 11.71 5.31 2.14
CA LYS A 62 10.37 5.77 2.50
C LYS A 62 9.33 4.79 1.96
N ILE A 63 8.45 4.34 2.83
CA ILE A 63 7.32 3.50 2.52
C ILE A 63 6.04 4.31 2.63
N LYS A 64 5.19 4.17 1.62
CA LYS A 64 3.85 4.74 1.62
C LYS A 64 2.83 3.64 1.36
N ILE A 65 1.89 3.50 2.29
CA ILE A 65 0.86 2.46 2.25
C ILE A 65 -0.46 3.14 1.87
N ARG A 66 -1.10 2.62 0.83
CA ARG A 66 -2.40 3.09 0.36
C ARG A 66 -3.39 1.95 0.29
N PHE A 67 -4.60 2.23 0.78
CA PHE A 67 -5.74 1.36 0.61
C PHE A 67 -6.66 1.90 -0.49
N PRO A 68 -7.42 1.03 -1.16
CA PRO A 68 -8.51 1.46 -2.03
C PRO A 68 -9.56 2.23 -1.22
N GLU A 69 -10.32 3.09 -1.89
CA GLU A 69 -11.35 3.89 -1.23
C GLU A 69 -12.47 3.02 -0.66
N GLN A 70 -12.87 1.98 -1.39
CA GLN A 70 -13.91 1.03 -1.01
C GLN A 70 -13.42 -0.40 -1.20
N GLY A 71 -14.02 -1.33 -0.46
CA GLY A 71 -13.67 -2.75 -0.56
C GLY A 71 -14.86 -3.65 -0.25
N LEU A 72 -14.69 -4.94 -0.54
CA LEU A 72 -15.63 -5.98 -0.15
C LEU A 72 -14.92 -6.94 0.79
N MET A 73 -15.60 -7.33 1.87
CA MET A 73 -15.11 -8.29 2.85
C MET A 73 -16.18 -9.35 3.10
N THR A 74 -15.79 -10.57 3.50
CA THR A 74 -16.75 -11.63 3.78
C THR A 74 -16.39 -12.43 5.03
N ASN A 75 -17.37 -12.84 5.83
CA ASN A 75 -17.17 -13.83 6.89
C ASN A 75 -17.60 -15.24 6.45
N GLN A 76 -17.49 -15.54 5.14
CA GLN A 76 -18.00 -16.73 4.45
C GLN A 76 -19.54 -16.89 4.46
N LYS A 77 -20.24 -16.24 5.40
CA LYS A 77 -21.70 -16.22 5.50
C LYS A 77 -22.30 -15.03 4.77
N ARG A 78 -21.59 -13.90 4.73
CA ARG A 78 -22.08 -12.64 4.19
C ARG A 78 -20.97 -11.78 3.62
N TRP A 79 -21.24 -11.17 2.46
CA TRP A 79 -20.45 -10.08 1.91
C TRP A 79 -20.85 -8.74 2.51
N LEU A 80 -19.87 -7.97 2.94
CA LEU A 80 -19.98 -6.63 3.48
C LEU A 80 -19.20 -5.67 2.61
N LYS A 81 -19.79 -4.51 2.34
CA LYS A 81 -19.10 -3.41 1.71
C LYS A 81 -18.42 -2.56 2.78
N VAL A 82 -17.12 -2.35 2.61
CA VAL A 82 -16.34 -1.41 3.39
C VAL A 82 -16.35 -0.08 2.68
N GLU A 83 -16.76 0.96 3.39
CA GLU A 83 -16.86 2.32 2.84
C GLU A 83 -15.52 3.02 2.77
N LYS A 84 -14.64 2.70 3.72
CA LYS A 84 -13.34 3.35 3.84
C LYS A 84 -12.36 2.50 4.64
N TYR A 85 -11.10 2.54 4.24
CA TYR A 85 -9.97 2.11 5.03
C TYR A 85 -9.15 3.33 5.47
N LYS A 86 -8.67 3.34 6.72
CA LYS A 86 -7.79 4.39 7.25
C LYS A 86 -6.67 3.81 8.07
N MET A 87 -5.57 4.55 8.15
CA MET A 87 -4.49 4.32 9.11
C MET A 87 -4.18 5.63 9.85
N ALA A 88 -3.33 5.55 10.87
CA ALA A 88 -2.75 6.76 11.43
C ALA A 88 -1.84 7.43 10.38
N LYS A 89 -1.80 8.77 10.36
CA LYS A 89 -0.99 9.51 9.37
C LYS A 89 0.50 9.15 9.43
N ALA A 90 1.02 8.88 10.64
CA ALA A 90 2.40 8.44 10.86
C ALA A 90 2.71 7.02 10.35
N ASP A 91 1.65 6.29 10.01
CA ASP A 91 1.66 4.89 9.60
C ASP A 91 1.30 4.73 8.10
N GLU A 92 0.63 5.72 7.51
CA GLU A 92 0.43 5.83 6.05
C GLU A 92 1.74 6.10 5.31
N GLU A 93 2.65 6.88 5.92
CA GLU A 93 3.94 7.24 5.34
C GLU A 93 5.02 7.25 6.42
N PHE A 94 6.05 6.42 6.24
CA PHE A 94 7.16 6.34 7.19
C PHE A 94 8.49 5.97 6.53
N VAL A 95 9.57 6.22 7.25
CA VAL A 95 10.93 5.82 6.87
C VAL A 95 11.28 4.53 7.61
N ILE A 96 11.92 3.59 6.93
CA ILE A 96 12.41 2.35 7.54
C ILE A 96 13.56 2.68 8.48
N ASP A 97 13.32 2.46 9.77
CA ASP A 97 14.24 2.65 10.88
C ASP A 97 14.58 1.34 11.61
N ARG A 98 13.83 0.26 11.32
CA ARG A 98 13.88 -1.02 12.03
C ARG A 98 13.50 -2.16 11.10
N GLU A 99 13.90 -3.38 11.45
CA GLU A 99 13.61 -4.59 10.66
C GLU A 99 12.11 -4.88 10.56
N LYS A 100 11.35 -4.67 11.64
CA LYS A 100 9.94 -5.03 11.75
C LYS A 100 9.13 -3.88 12.32
N ARG A 101 8.07 -3.50 11.62
CA ARG A 101 7.11 -2.49 12.08
C ARG A 101 5.70 -3.03 11.95
N ILE A 102 4.98 -3.02 13.07
CA ILE A 102 3.56 -3.36 13.12
C ILE A 102 2.78 -2.06 12.95
N VAL A 103 1.79 -2.09 12.07
CA VAL A 103 1.02 -0.93 11.67
C VAL A 103 -0.47 -1.24 11.71
N ASN A 104 -1.23 -0.41 12.42
CA ASN A 104 -2.67 -0.60 12.57
C ASN A 104 -3.44 0.04 11.42
N PHE A 105 -4.49 -0.63 10.97
CA PHE A 105 -5.42 -0.10 9.98
C PHE A 105 -6.87 -0.36 10.40
N TYR A 106 -7.77 0.49 9.92
CA TYR A 106 -9.16 0.54 10.33
C TYR A 106 -10.09 0.48 9.12
N ALA A 107 -11.08 -0.39 9.17
CA ALA A 107 -12.13 -0.51 8.16
C ALA A 107 -13.45 0.05 8.71
N PHE A 108 -14.12 0.91 7.95
CA PHE A 108 -15.37 1.57 8.33
C PHE A 108 -16.54 1.01 7.51
N ILE A 109 -17.60 0.59 8.20
CA ILE A 109 -18.82 0.05 7.60
C ILE A 109 -20.02 0.80 8.16
N ARG A 110 -21.02 1.14 7.33
CA ARG A 110 -22.28 1.68 7.82
C ARG A 110 -23.16 0.59 8.41
N ARG A 111 -23.68 0.82 9.62
CA ARG A 111 -24.61 -0.08 10.30
C ARG A 111 -25.91 -0.30 9.52
N ARG A 112 -26.36 0.70 8.76
CA ARG A 112 -27.53 0.55 7.86
C ARG A 112 -27.32 -0.56 6.84
N GLU A 113 -26.10 -0.79 6.38
CA GLU A 113 -25.82 -1.91 5.49
C GLU A 113 -25.89 -3.25 6.22
N LEU A 114 -25.50 -3.30 7.49
CA LEU A 114 -25.61 -4.50 8.32
C LEU A 114 -27.07 -4.91 8.60
N ASN A 115 -27.97 -3.94 8.82
CA ASN A 115 -29.35 -4.21 9.26
C ASN A 115 -30.36 -4.44 8.12
N LYS A 116 -29.97 -4.33 6.84
CA LYS A 116 -30.89 -4.38 5.68
C LYS A 116 -31.61 -5.72 5.44
N THR A 117 -31.40 -6.77 6.24
CA THR A 117 -31.82 -8.14 5.86
C THR A 117 -32.40 -8.99 6.98
N ASP A 118 -33.01 -8.41 8.03
CA ASP A 118 -33.80 -9.12 9.06
C ASP A 118 -33.20 -10.47 9.54
N LEU A 119 -31.95 -10.45 10.00
CA LEU A 119 -31.28 -11.65 10.51
C LEU A 119 -30.64 -11.38 11.87
N ASP A 120 -30.85 -12.33 12.79
CA ASP A 120 -30.36 -12.33 14.17
C ASP A 120 -28.89 -11.90 14.29
N GLY A 121 -28.61 -11.02 15.26
CA GLY A 121 -27.28 -10.45 15.54
C GLY A 121 -26.16 -11.49 15.74
N ALA A 122 -26.51 -12.75 15.99
CA ALA A 122 -25.58 -13.89 16.07
C ALA A 122 -24.91 -14.26 14.73
N ARG A 123 -25.46 -13.85 13.58
CA ARG A 123 -24.85 -14.10 12.25
C ARG A 123 -23.92 -12.98 11.76
N VAL A 124 -23.95 -11.82 12.41
CA VAL A 124 -23.09 -10.67 12.11
C VAL A 124 -21.82 -10.69 12.98
N GLU A 125 -21.80 -11.45 14.07
CA GLU A 125 -20.59 -11.64 14.87
C GLU A 125 -19.67 -12.70 14.24
N GLY A 126 -18.39 -12.37 14.09
CA GLY A 126 -17.38 -13.29 13.59
C GLY A 126 -16.09 -12.59 13.13
N GLU A 127 -15.09 -13.40 12.82
CA GLU A 127 -13.89 -12.94 12.13
C GLU A 127 -14.23 -12.76 10.64
N TYR A 128 -13.98 -11.57 10.11
CA TYR A 128 -14.25 -11.26 8.72
C TYR A 128 -12.96 -11.38 7.91
N LEU A 129 -13.00 -12.24 6.89
CA LEU A 129 -11.90 -12.46 5.97
C LEU A 129 -12.14 -11.64 4.69
N GLY A 130 -11.43 -10.53 4.56
CA GLY A 130 -11.48 -9.68 3.38
C GLY A 130 -10.21 -9.81 2.55
N TYR A 131 -10.37 -9.90 1.23
CA TYR A 131 -9.27 -9.69 0.28
C TYR A 131 -9.31 -8.22 -0.15
N THR A 132 -8.59 -7.38 0.59
CA THR A 132 -8.41 -5.96 0.21
C THR A 132 -7.01 -5.79 -0.35
N PRO A 133 -6.85 -5.35 -1.60
CA PRO A 133 -5.53 -5.07 -2.14
C PRO A 133 -4.90 -3.91 -1.36
N VAL A 134 -3.64 -4.07 -0.96
CA VAL A 134 -2.86 -3.02 -0.31
C VAL A 134 -1.80 -2.57 -1.30
N LEU A 135 -1.80 -1.28 -1.65
CA LEU A 135 -0.78 -0.71 -2.51
C LEU A 135 0.36 -0.20 -1.63
N ILE A 136 1.58 -0.64 -1.93
CA ILE A 136 2.79 -0.24 -1.21
C ILE A 136 3.71 0.43 -2.22
N GLU A 137 4.02 1.70 -1.96
CA GLU A 137 4.97 2.48 -2.74
C GLU A 137 6.26 2.60 -1.93
N GLN A 138 7.40 2.26 -2.56
CA GLN A 138 8.72 2.36 -1.96
C GLN A 138 9.53 3.42 -2.71
N TYR A 139 10.10 4.35 -1.96
CA TYR A 139 10.95 5.41 -2.49
C TYR A 139 12.34 5.33 -1.86
N GLY A 140 13.35 5.20 -2.72
CA GLY A 140 14.76 5.31 -2.34
C GLY A 140 15.32 6.70 -2.63
N LYS A 141 16.53 6.96 -2.16
CA LYS A 141 17.29 8.13 -2.64
C LYS A 141 17.55 7.95 -4.14
N PRO A 142 17.40 9.02 -4.94
CA PRO A 142 17.71 8.93 -6.36
C PRO A 142 19.21 8.60 -6.52
N LEU A 143 19.52 7.64 -7.40
CA LEU A 143 20.90 7.20 -7.67
C LEU A 143 21.78 8.34 -8.17
N ASN A 144 21.18 9.36 -8.79
CA ASN A 144 21.82 10.59 -9.22
C ASN A 144 21.13 11.78 -8.54
N PRO A 145 21.87 12.82 -8.10
CA PRO A 145 21.25 14.06 -7.66
C PRO A 145 20.37 14.59 -8.78
N VAL A 146 19.11 14.90 -8.48
CA VAL A 146 18.22 15.59 -9.42
C VAL A 146 18.87 16.95 -9.67
N PRO A 147 19.28 17.27 -10.91
CA PRO A 147 19.90 18.56 -11.17
C PRO A 147 18.89 19.66 -10.83
N ASP A 148 19.33 20.68 -10.10
CA ASP A 148 18.55 21.89 -9.77
C ASP A 148 18.13 22.72 -11.00
N ARG A 149 18.43 22.22 -12.20
CA ARG A 149 18.20 22.88 -13.46
C ARG A 149 17.31 21.97 -14.31
N PRO A 150 16.30 22.53 -15.00
CA PRO A 150 15.48 21.75 -15.91
C PRO A 150 16.38 21.03 -16.92
N VAL A 151 16.27 19.71 -16.98
CA VAL A 151 16.96 18.91 -18.00
C VAL A 151 16.26 19.18 -19.32
N THR A 152 16.93 19.88 -20.23
CA THR A 152 16.50 19.93 -21.63
C THR A 152 16.57 18.52 -22.20
N LEU A 153 15.40 17.96 -22.53
CA LEU A 153 15.32 16.70 -23.24
C LEU A 153 16.09 16.82 -24.57
N PRO A 154 16.79 15.77 -25.01
CA PRO A 154 17.41 15.78 -26.32
C PRO A 154 16.33 16.02 -27.37
N ALA A 155 16.57 16.97 -28.27
CA ALA A 155 15.70 17.20 -29.40
C ALA A 155 15.58 15.88 -30.19
N PHE A 156 14.36 15.43 -30.43
CA PHE A 156 14.14 14.30 -31.32
C PHE A 156 14.65 14.70 -32.71
N PRO A 157 15.35 13.81 -33.44
CA PRO A 157 15.96 14.14 -34.73
C PRO A 157 14.94 14.63 -35.78
N ASP A 158 13.64 14.41 -35.55
CA ASP A 158 12.55 14.77 -36.46
C ASP A 158 11.82 16.07 -36.06
N GLN A 159 12.27 16.79 -35.02
CA GLN A 159 11.75 18.13 -34.72
C GLN A 159 12.49 19.17 -35.58
N GLU A 160 12.10 19.27 -36.86
CA GLU A 160 12.30 20.52 -37.58
C GLU A 160 11.57 21.63 -36.81
N ASP A 161 12.33 22.68 -36.50
CA ASP A 161 11.95 23.88 -35.75
C ASP A 161 10.94 24.74 -36.55
N LYS A 162 9.81 24.14 -36.91
CA LYS A 162 8.70 24.84 -37.57
C LYS A 162 7.74 25.31 -36.48
N PRO A 163 7.58 26.62 -36.27
CA PRO A 163 6.62 27.13 -35.31
C PRO A 163 5.23 26.61 -35.69
N THR A 164 4.59 25.87 -34.78
CA THR A 164 3.20 25.44 -34.91
C THR A 164 2.34 26.68 -35.08
N PRO A 165 1.68 26.90 -36.23
CA PRO A 165 0.80 28.05 -36.38
C PRO A 165 -0.38 27.91 -35.42
N LEU A 166 -0.68 29.00 -34.70
CA LEU A 166 -1.85 29.06 -33.82
C LEU A 166 -3.13 28.86 -34.65
N PRO A 167 -4.16 28.21 -34.10
CA PRO A 167 -5.44 28.12 -34.77
C PRO A 167 -5.99 29.53 -34.94
N VAL A 168 -6.31 29.91 -36.17
CA VAL A 168 -7.01 31.16 -36.45
C VAL A 168 -8.43 30.99 -35.90
N GLU A 169 -8.82 31.81 -34.92
CA GLU A 169 -10.21 31.86 -34.46
C GLU A 169 -11.10 32.18 -35.67
N GLY A 170 -12.03 31.28 -35.95
CA GLY A 170 -13.01 31.46 -37.02
C GLY A 170 -13.89 32.66 -36.72
N GLY A 171 -13.74 33.71 -37.53
CA GLY A 171 -14.70 34.78 -37.68
C GLY A 171 -15.35 34.68 -39.06
N GLU A 172 -16.56 34.11 -39.08
CA GLU A 172 -17.79 34.53 -39.78
C GLU A 172 -18.82 33.38 -39.80
#